data_AF-A0A3B3TMX8-F1
#
_entry.id   AF-A0A3B3TMX8-F1
#
_cell.length_a   1.000
_cell.length_b   1.000
_cell.length_c   1.000
_cell.angle_alpha   90.00
_cell.angle_beta   90.00
_cell.angle_gamma   90.00
#
_symmetry.space_group_name_H-M   'P 1'
#
loop_
_entity.id
_entity.type
_entity.pdbx_description
1 polymer ?
#
loop_
_entity_poly.entity_id
_entity_poly.type
_entity_poly.pdbx_seq_one_letter_code
_entity_poly.pdbx_strand_id
1 'polypeptide(L)'
;ADMFSGAIFIQEALGLNIYVAVIALLAITALYTVTGGLAAVIYTDTLQTIIMIIGSFILMGFAFNEVGGYANFETLYMAAIPTNTSNISAECYEPRKDTFHLFRDPITGDLPWPGMVFGLTIQATWYWCTDQVIVQRCLSGKSLSHVKAGCILCGYLKLLPMFLMVFPGMISRILYPDVVACVVPEECMKHCGASVGCTNIAYPKLVLDLMPNGLRGLMLSVMMASLMSSLTSIFNSASTLFTMDIYTKVRPCAKERELMIAGRIIQDDYRVYLRNRELCQPK
;
A
#
# COMPACT_ATOMS: atom_id res chain seq x y z
N ALA A 1 2.36 6.50 6.79
CA ALA A 1 1.00 6.23 6.27
C ALA A 1 0.70 4.73 6.34
N ASP A 2 1.54 3.88 5.75
CA ASP A 2 1.31 2.42 5.67
C ASP A 2 1.10 1.74 7.03
N MET A 3 1.88 2.09 8.06
CA MET A 3 1.68 1.57 9.42
C MET A 3 0.34 2.01 10.04
N PHE A 4 -0.10 3.23 9.76
CA PHE A 4 -1.34 3.78 10.33
C PHE A 4 -2.57 3.15 9.65
N SER A 5 -2.59 3.11 8.31
CA SER A 5 -3.63 2.42 7.55
C SER A 5 -3.67 0.93 7.88
N GLY A 6 -2.50 0.31 8.07
CA GLY A 6 -2.39 -1.07 8.51
C GLY A 6 -2.95 -1.30 9.90
N ALA A 7 -2.61 -0.45 10.87
CA ALA A 7 -3.10 -0.58 12.24
C ALA A 7 -4.63 -0.39 12.33
N ILE A 8 -5.19 0.56 11.59
CA ILE A 8 -6.65 0.75 11.46
C ILE A 8 -7.28 -0.52 10.88
N PHE A 9 -6.66 -1.12 9.87
CA PHE A 9 -7.15 -2.37 9.30
C PHE A 9 -7.18 -3.52 10.33
N ILE A 10 -6.12 -3.67 11.14
CA ILE A 10 -6.11 -4.70 12.20
C ILE A 10 -7.20 -4.44 13.23
N GLN A 11 -7.41 -3.17 13.59
CA GLN A 11 -8.46 -2.78 14.52
C GLN A 11 -9.85 -3.16 13.98
N GLU A 12 -10.14 -2.90 12.71
CA GLU A 12 -11.39 -3.29 12.07
C GLU A 12 -11.56 -4.80 11.93
N ALA A 13 -10.49 -5.51 11.56
CA ALA A 13 -10.55 -6.95 11.30
C ALA A 13 -10.60 -7.80 12.58
N LEU A 14 -9.88 -7.39 13.63
CA LEU A 14 -9.68 -8.18 14.85
C LEU A 14 -10.25 -7.53 16.13
N GLY A 15 -10.72 -6.28 16.07
CA GLY A 15 -11.22 -5.56 17.25
C GLY A 15 -10.15 -5.26 18.30
N LEU A 16 -8.87 -5.36 17.94
CA LEU A 16 -7.75 -5.18 18.86
C LEU A 16 -7.38 -3.70 19.01
N ASN A 17 -6.82 -3.35 20.16
CA ASN A 17 -6.23 -2.03 20.38
C ASN A 17 -5.09 -1.77 19.38
N ILE A 18 -5.07 -0.60 18.75
CA ILE A 18 -4.08 -0.16 17.75
C ILE A 18 -2.64 -0.43 18.21
N TYR A 19 -2.30 -0.15 19.47
CA TYR A 19 -0.93 -0.33 19.98
C TYR A 19 -0.53 -1.80 20.05
N VAL A 20 -1.43 -2.68 20.48
CA VAL A 20 -1.20 -4.13 20.54
C VAL A 20 -1.07 -4.70 19.13
N ALA A 21 -1.94 -4.27 18.22
CA ALA A 21 -1.91 -4.65 16.81
C ALA A 21 -0.57 -4.29 16.15
N VAL A 22 -0.07 -3.07 16.37
CA VAL A 22 1.20 -2.60 15.83
C VAL A 22 2.38 -3.40 16.41
N ILE A 23 2.41 -3.63 17.72
CA ILE A 23 3.50 -4.40 18.36
C ILE A 23 3.52 -5.84 17.86
N ALA A 24 2.36 -6.50 17.79
CA ALA A 24 2.25 -7.86 17.27
C ALA A 24 2.71 -7.95 15.81
N LEU A 25 2.30 -6.97 14.99
CA LEU A 25 2.68 -6.88 13.59
C LEU A 25 4.19 -6.69 13.41
N LEU A 26 4.81 -5.77 14.16
CA LEU A 26 6.26 -5.57 14.14
C LEU A 26 7.02 -6.81 14.60
N ALA A 27 6.56 -7.50 15.66
CA ALA A 27 7.19 -8.70 16.16
C ALA A 27 7.17 -9.86 15.14
N ILE A 28 6.01 -10.08 14.50
CA ILE A 28 5.87 -11.11 13.45
C ILE A 28 6.71 -10.75 12.23
N THR A 29 6.66 -9.48 11.79
CA THR A 29 7.47 -8.97 10.68
C THR A 29 8.96 -9.21 10.95
N ALA A 30 9.44 -8.86 12.14
CA ALA A 30 10.85 -9.04 12.52
C ALA A 30 11.25 -10.53 12.51
N LEU A 31 10.45 -11.40 13.12
CA LEU A 31 10.73 -12.83 13.17
C LEU A 31 10.78 -13.47 11.76
N TYR A 32 9.85 -13.09 10.89
CA TYR A 32 9.82 -13.59 9.52
C TYR A 32 10.99 -13.07 8.69
N THR A 33 11.35 -11.80 8.85
CA THR A 33 12.46 -11.16 8.12
C THR A 33 13.80 -11.80 8.50
N VAL A 34 14.07 -11.96 9.80
CA VAL A 34 15.31 -12.57 10.33
C VAL A 34 15.52 -14.00 9.84
N THR A 35 14.43 -14.76 9.65
CA THR A 35 14.49 -16.18 9.30
C THR A 35 14.44 -16.46 7.80
N GLY A 36 13.68 -15.66 7.04
CA GLY A 36 13.32 -15.97 5.65
C GLY A 36 14.30 -15.45 4.59
N GLY A 37 14.83 -14.26 4.80
CA GLY A 37 15.69 -13.63 3.83
C GLY A 37 14.96 -12.93 2.66
N LEU A 38 15.66 -12.12 1.85
CA LEU A 38 15.06 -11.26 0.80
C LEU A 38 14.35 -12.11 -0.26
N ALA A 39 14.89 -13.30 -0.52
CA ALA A 39 14.29 -14.26 -1.42
C ALA A 39 12.92 -14.76 -0.91
N ALA A 40 12.80 -15.09 0.38
CA ALA A 40 11.52 -15.53 0.95
C ALA A 40 10.47 -14.43 0.86
N VAL A 41 10.86 -13.18 1.15
CA VAL A 41 9.99 -12.00 1.00
C VAL A 41 9.46 -11.89 -0.43
N ILE A 42 10.32 -11.99 -1.44
CA ILE A 42 9.91 -11.91 -2.84
C ILE A 42 8.93 -13.05 -3.22
N TYR A 43 9.15 -14.26 -2.72
CA TYR A 43 8.25 -15.39 -3.00
C TYR A 43 6.88 -15.20 -2.35
N THR A 44 6.83 -14.74 -1.09
CA THR A 44 5.55 -14.45 -0.42
C THR A 44 4.82 -13.29 -1.07
N ASP A 45 5.54 -12.23 -1.48
CA ASP A 45 4.96 -11.08 -2.19
C ASP A 45 4.31 -11.52 -3.51
N THR A 46 4.95 -12.45 -4.22
CA THR A 46 4.45 -12.96 -5.50
C THR A 46 3.14 -13.72 -5.31
N LEU A 47 3.09 -14.65 -4.34
CA LEU A 47 1.88 -15.39 -4.00
C LEU A 47 0.75 -14.45 -3.58
N GLN A 48 1.06 -13.52 -2.69
CA GLN A 48 0.13 -12.52 -2.16
C GLN A 48 -0.46 -11.65 -3.27
N THR A 49 0.36 -11.23 -4.24
CA THR A 49 -0.08 -10.43 -5.39
C THR A 49 -1.12 -11.19 -6.23
N ILE A 50 -0.89 -12.47 -6.50
CA ILE A 50 -1.84 -13.30 -7.26
C ILE A 50 -3.18 -13.39 -6.51
N ILE A 51 -3.14 -13.68 -5.20
CA ILE A 51 -4.35 -13.81 -4.40
C ILE A 51 -5.09 -12.47 -4.29
N MET A 52 -4.38 -11.36 -4.08
CA MET A 52 -5.00 -10.02 -4.03
C MET A 52 -5.66 -9.64 -5.35
N ILE A 53 -5.02 -9.90 -6.48
CA ILE A 53 -5.59 -9.57 -7.79
C ILE A 53 -6.89 -10.36 -7.99
N ILE A 54 -6.87 -11.68 -7.80
CA ILE A 54 -8.06 -12.53 -7.96
C ILE A 54 -9.17 -12.11 -7.00
N GLY A 55 -8.84 -11.93 -5.71
CA GLY A 55 -9.82 -11.53 -4.71
C GLY A 55 -10.39 -10.13 -4.95
N SER A 56 -9.59 -9.20 -5.48
CA SER A 56 -10.08 -7.87 -5.85
C SER A 56 -11.01 -7.89 -7.06
N PHE A 57 -10.76 -8.76 -8.05
CA PHE A 57 -11.70 -8.96 -9.16
C PHE A 57 -13.04 -9.50 -8.68
N ILE A 58 -13.02 -10.47 -7.76
CA ILE A 58 -14.24 -11.02 -7.17
C ILE A 58 -14.98 -9.94 -6.37
N LEU A 59 -14.26 -9.18 -5.54
CA LEU A 59 -14.84 -8.07 -4.76
C LEU A 59 -15.47 -7.00 -5.66
N MET A 60 -14.78 -6.62 -6.73
CA MET A 60 -15.31 -5.66 -7.70
C MET A 60 -16.62 -6.16 -8.32
N GLY A 61 -16.70 -7.45 -8.66
CA GLY A 61 -17.94 -8.07 -9.14
C GLY A 61 -19.09 -7.98 -8.14
N PHE A 62 -18.85 -8.33 -6.88
CA PHE A 62 -19.85 -8.19 -5.82
C PHE A 62 -20.25 -6.73 -5.57
N ALA A 63 -19.27 -5.82 -5.51
CA ALA A 63 -19.52 -4.41 -5.29
C ALA A 63 -20.40 -3.81 -6.39
N PHE A 64 -20.14 -4.11 -7.67
CA PHE A 64 -20.98 -3.64 -8.77
C PHE A 64 -22.37 -4.29 -8.79
N ASN A 65 -22.51 -5.52 -8.31
CA ASN A 65 -23.80 -6.19 -8.17
C ASN A 65 -24.70 -5.48 -7.15
N GLU A 66 -24.14 -5.07 -6.00
CA GLU A 66 -24.89 -4.36 -4.95
C GLU A 66 -25.42 -2.99 -5.39
N VAL A 67 -24.66 -2.26 -6.21
CA VAL A 67 -25.10 -0.96 -6.74
C VAL A 67 -25.97 -1.07 -8.00
N GLY A 68 -26.26 -2.29 -8.47
CA GLY A 68 -27.08 -2.52 -9.66
C GLY A 68 -26.41 -2.08 -10.97
N GLY A 69 -25.08 -2.14 -11.05
CA GLY A 69 -24.29 -1.86 -12.26
C GLY A 69 -23.80 -0.41 -12.41
N TYR A 70 -23.04 -0.16 -13.49
CA TYR A 70 -22.32 1.11 -13.70
C TYR A 70 -23.24 2.33 -13.90
N ALA A 71 -24.40 2.15 -14.53
CA ALA A 71 -25.33 3.27 -14.78
C ALA A 71 -25.91 3.86 -13.48
N ASN A 72 -26.20 3.01 -12.50
CA ASN A 72 -26.68 3.42 -11.18
C ASN A 72 -25.54 3.89 -10.29
N PHE A 73 -24.33 3.37 -10.49
CA PHE A 73 -23.16 3.75 -9.71
C PHE A 73 -22.89 5.26 -9.75
N GLU A 74 -22.94 5.90 -10.92
CA GLU A 74 -22.66 7.34 -11.03
C GLU A 74 -23.69 8.19 -10.27
N THR A 75 -24.98 7.86 -10.42
CA THR A 75 -26.07 8.59 -9.77
C THR A 75 -26.10 8.36 -8.27
N LEU A 76 -25.91 7.12 -7.83
CA LEU A 76 -25.84 6.75 -6.41
C LEU A 76 -24.61 7.33 -5.73
N TYR A 77 -23.47 7.41 -6.42
CA TYR A 77 -22.27 8.04 -5.88
C TYR A 77 -22.51 9.51 -5.56
N MET A 78 -23.14 10.25 -6.47
CA MET A 78 -23.45 11.66 -6.26
C MET A 78 -24.50 11.91 -5.16
N ALA A 79 -25.31 10.89 -4.85
CA ALA A 79 -26.29 10.92 -3.77
C ALA A 79 -25.75 10.43 -2.40
N ALA A 80 -24.51 9.94 -2.35
CA ALA A 80 -23.91 9.34 -1.15
C ALA A 80 -23.47 10.41 -0.13
N ILE A 81 -24.43 10.93 0.62
CA ILE A 81 -24.29 11.96 1.66
C ILE A 81 -24.54 11.33 3.03
N PRO A 82 -23.69 11.58 4.05
CA PRO A 82 -23.93 11.10 5.41
C PRO A 82 -25.15 11.80 6.04
N THR A 83 -25.84 11.10 6.92
CA THR A 83 -27.06 11.57 7.61
C THR A 83 -26.74 12.69 8.62
N ASN A 84 -25.57 12.64 9.24
CA ASN A 84 -25.13 13.60 10.25
C ASN A 84 -24.05 14.53 9.69
N THR A 85 -24.39 15.80 9.49
CA THR A 85 -23.55 16.82 8.85
C THR A 85 -23.33 18.06 9.72
N SER A 86 -23.36 17.90 11.05
CA SER A 86 -23.38 18.97 12.06
C SER A 86 -22.55 20.22 11.70
N ASN A 87 -23.19 21.30 11.23
CA ASN A 87 -22.61 22.62 10.94
C ASN A 87 -21.29 22.64 10.13
N ILE A 88 -21.02 21.59 9.36
CA ILE A 88 -19.84 21.51 8.49
C ILE A 88 -20.24 21.95 7.07
N SER A 89 -19.32 22.59 6.35
CA SER A 89 -19.56 23.03 4.96
C SER A 89 -20.01 21.85 4.09
N ALA A 90 -21.00 22.09 3.22
CA ALA A 90 -21.48 21.11 2.25
C ALA A 90 -20.37 20.53 1.37
N GLU A 91 -19.34 21.34 1.11
CA GLU A 91 -18.16 20.95 0.34
C GLU A 91 -17.37 19.79 0.97
N CYS A 92 -17.45 19.58 2.28
CA CYS A 92 -16.71 18.52 2.96
C CYS A 92 -17.36 17.13 2.83
N TYR A 93 -18.68 17.07 2.71
CA TYR A 93 -19.43 15.81 2.71
C TYR A 93 -20.12 15.49 1.39
N GLU A 94 -20.34 16.47 0.52
CA GLU A 94 -20.94 16.23 -0.79
C GLU A 94 -19.89 15.71 -1.79
N PRO A 95 -20.22 14.67 -2.57
CA PRO A 95 -19.43 14.27 -3.71
C PRO A 95 -19.25 15.43 -4.70
N ARG A 96 -18.03 15.67 -5.16
CA ARG A 96 -17.76 16.76 -6.09
C ARG A 96 -18.33 16.48 -7.48
N LYS A 97 -18.77 17.55 -8.15
CA LYS A 97 -19.28 17.51 -9.53
C LYS A 97 -18.23 17.05 -10.55
N ASP A 98 -16.95 17.26 -10.27
CA ASP A 98 -15.84 16.84 -11.13
C ASP A 98 -15.24 15.48 -10.73
N THR A 99 -15.93 14.66 -9.93
CA THR A 99 -15.38 13.38 -9.44
C THR A 99 -15.02 12.42 -10.57
N PHE A 100 -15.81 12.39 -11.65
CA PHE A 100 -15.58 11.52 -12.81
C PHE A 100 -14.68 12.15 -13.90
N HIS A 101 -14.17 13.35 -13.66
CA HIS A 101 -13.21 13.99 -14.56
C HIS A 101 -11.77 13.63 -14.17
N LEU A 102 -11.08 12.93 -15.07
CA LEU A 102 -9.68 12.55 -14.86
C LEU A 102 -8.75 13.77 -14.81
N PHE A 103 -9.03 14.79 -15.64
CA PHE A 103 -8.33 16.06 -15.60
C PHE A 103 -9.25 17.12 -15.00
N ARG A 104 -8.92 17.55 -13.78
CA ARG A 104 -9.63 18.61 -13.07
C ARG A 104 -9.17 19.99 -13.49
N ASP A 105 -9.87 21.01 -13.00
CA ASP A 105 -9.56 22.41 -13.30
C ASP A 105 -8.08 22.74 -13.01
N PRO A 106 -7.36 23.43 -13.92
CA PRO A 106 -5.94 23.71 -13.79
C PRO A 106 -5.53 24.60 -12.61
N ILE A 107 -6.45 25.39 -12.04
CA ILE A 107 -6.11 26.46 -11.09
C ILE A 107 -6.87 26.31 -9.77
N THR A 108 -8.14 25.97 -9.84
CA THR A 108 -9.06 25.92 -8.68
C THR A 108 -9.31 24.51 -8.16
N GLY A 109 -8.93 23.48 -8.91
CA GLY A 109 -9.07 22.10 -8.46
C GLY A 109 -8.01 21.73 -7.43
N ASP A 110 -8.38 20.97 -6.40
CA ASP A 110 -7.45 20.42 -5.40
C ASP A 110 -6.32 19.56 -6.02
N LEU A 111 -6.63 18.92 -7.15
CA LEU A 111 -5.71 18.10 -7.93
C LEU A 111 -5.62 18.67 -9.35
N PRO A 112 -4.95 19.81 -9.52
CA PRO A 112 -4.94 20.52 -10.79
C PRO A 112 -4.20 19.68 -11.83
N TRP A 113 -4.77 19.57 -13.05
CA TRP A 113 -4.21 18.69 -14.07
C TRP A 113 -2.73 18.98 -14.43
N PRO A 114 -2.23 20.25 -14.45
CA PRO A 114 -0.82 20.49 -14.72
C PRO A 114 0.06 19.94 -13.60
N GLY A 115 -0.36 20.10 -12.34
CA GLY A 115 0.32 19.51 -11.18
C GLY A 115 0.30 17.98 -11.24
N MET A 116 -0.80 17.38 -11.67
CA MET A 116 -0.89 15.94 -11.86
C MET A 116 0.04 15.44 -12.99
N VAL A 117 0.08 16.10 -14.13
CA VAL A 117 0.90 15.65 -15.26
C VAL A 117 2.39 15.90 -14.98
N PHE A 118 2.78 17.11 -14.61
CA PHE A 118 4.20 17.45 -14.47
C PHE A 118 4.75 17.09 -13.09
N GLY A 119 4.00 17.37 -12.02
CA GLY A 119 4.41 17.09 -10.65
C GLY A 119 4.47 15.59 -10.34
N LEU A 120 3.41 14.84 -10.66
CA LEU A 120 3.43 13.39 -10.41
C LEU A 120 4.41 12.66 -11.33
N THR A 121 4.77 13.18 -12.50
CA THR A 121 5.81 12.56 -13.33
C THR A 121 7.18 12.64 -12.64
N ILE A 122 7.51 13.77 -12.00
CA ILE A 122 8.74 13.90 -11.21
C ILE A 122 8.70 12.93 -10.01
N GLN A 123 7.58 12.90 -9.29
CA GLN A 123 7.40 12.00 -8.14
C GLN A 123 7.47 10.53 -8.54
N ALA A 124 6.85 10.15 -9.66
CA ALA A 124 6.89 8.81 -10.21
C ALA A 124 8.32 8.43 -10.62
N THR A 125 9.07 9.34 -11.24
CA THR A 125 10.47 9.10 -11.60
C THR A 125 11.31 8.84 -10.35
N TRP A 126 11.16 9.65 -9.30
CA TRP A 126 11.82 9.42 -8.02
C TRP A 126 11.45 8.04 -7.42
N TYR A 127 10.15 7.74 -7.34
CA TYR A 127 9.65 6.50 -6.77
C TYR A 127 10.13 5.25 -7.51
N TRP A 128 10.20 5.29 -8.86
CA TRP A 128 10.55 4.12 -9.66
C TRP A 128 12.04 3.96 -9.92
N CYS A 129 12.78 5.07 -9.99
CA CYS A 129 14.19 5.05 -10.39
C CYS A 129 15.15 5.30 -9.23
N THR A 130 14.70 5.89 -8.13
CA THR A 130 15.56 6.31 -7.01
C THR A 130 15.21 5.62 -5.70
N ASP A 131 13.96 5.16 -5.52
CA ASP A 131 13.58 4.43 -4.32
C ASP A 131 14.31 3.08 -4.24
N GLN A 132 15.07 2.92 -3.16
CA GLN A 132 15.90 1.73 -2.92
C GLN A 132 15.07 0.45 -2.85
N VAL A 133 13.84 0.49 -2.33
CA VAL A 133 12.96 -0.69 -2.22
C VAL A 133 12.68 -1.27 -3.60
N ILE A 134 12.45 -0.40 -4.58
CA ILE A 134 12.10 -0.80 -5.94
C ILE A 134 13.34 -1.15 -6.75
N VAL A 135 14.38 -0.30 -6.68
CA VAL A 135 15.63 -0.52 -7.40
C VAL A 135 16.29 -1.83 -6.97
N GLN A 136 16.26 -2.17 -5.68
CA GLN A 136 16.81 -3.41 -5.14
C GLN A 136 16.12 -4.67 -5.71
N ARG A 137 14.80 -4.61 -5.95
CA ARG A 137 14.06 -5.71 -6.61
C ARG A 137 14.48 -5.86 -8.07
N CYS A 138 14.68 -4.76 -8.79
CA CYS A 138 15.19 -4.81 -10.17
C CYS A 138 16.62 -5.37 -10.24
N LEU A 139 17.50 -5.01 -9.32
CA LEU A 139 18.89 -5.51 -9.25
C LEU A 139 18.98 -7.00 -8.92
N SER A 140 17.94 -7.56 -8.28
CA SER A 140 17.84 -8.98 -7.96
C SER A 140 17.42 -9.86 -9.16
N GLY A 141 17.15 -9.25 -10.32
CA GLY A 141 16.78 -9.97 -11.54
C GLY A 141 17.91 -10.79 -12.15
N LYS A 142 17.56 -11.95 -12.74
CA LYS A 142 18.54 -12.88 -13.35
C LYS A 142 19.32 -12.26 -14.52
N SER A 143 18.64 -11.49 -15.37
CA SER A 143 19.25 -10.79 -16.50
C SER A 143 18.52 -9.48 -16.79
N LEU A 144 19.18 -8.57 -17.51
CA LEU A 144 18.60 -7.29 -17.90
C LEU A 144 17.31 -7.45 -18.72
N SER A 145 17.24 -8.48 -19.58
CA SER A 145 16.03 -8.78 -20.35
C SER A 145 14.84 -9.17 -19.46
N HIS A 146 15.08 -9.97 -18.40
CA HIS A 146 14.03 -10.31 -17.43
C HIS A 146 13.57 -9.08 -16.65
N VAL A 147 14.49 -8.20 -16.25
CA VAL A 147 14.15 -6.96 -15.54
C VAL A 147 13.32 -6.04 -16.43
N LYS A 148 13.72 -5.84 -17.69
CA LYS A 148 12.95 -5.04 -18.65
C LYS A 148 11.54 -5.59 -18.87
N ALA A 149 11.42 -6.90 -19.07
CA ALA A 149 10.12 -7.56 -19.21
C ALA A 149 9.26 -7.40 -17.94
N GLY A 150 9.86 -7.54 -16.76
CA GLY A 150 9.19 -7.32 -15.47
C GLY A 150 8.69 -5.88 -15.30
N CYS A 151 9.49 -4.88 -15.69
CA CYS A 151 9.07 -3.47 -15.66
C CYS A 151 7.89 -3.20 -16.60
N ILE A 152 7.88 -3.78 -17.81
CA ILE A 152 6.77 -3.66 -18.76
C ILE A 152 5.50 -4.30 -18.18
N LEU A 153 5.60 -5.52 -17.63
CA LEU A 153 4.49 -6.20 -16.98
C LEU A 153 3.94 -5.39 -15.80
N CYS A 154 4.82 -4.82 -14.97
CA CYS A 154 4.46 -3.95 -13.86
C CYS A 154 3.68 -2.71 -14.34
N GLY A 155 4.11 -2.10 -15.45
CA GLY A 155 3.39 -1.00 -16.09
C GLY A 155 1.96 -1.35 -16.47
N TYR A 156 1.74 -2.52 -17.10
CA TYR A 156 0.39 -3.00 -17.42
C TYR A 156 -0.44 -3.31 -16.17
N LEU A 157 0.14 -3.98 -15.18
CA LEU A 157 -0.56 -4.30 -13.93
C LEU A 157 -0.99 -3.04 -13.16
N LYS A 158 -0.26 -1.93 -13.29
CA LYS A 158 -0.62 -0.64 -12.67
C LYS A 158 -1.86 0.03 -13.25
N LEU A 159 -2.40 -0.45 -14.37
CA LEU A 159 -3.71 0.00 -14.87
C LEU A 159 -4.87 -0.60 -14.06
N LEU A 160 -4.65 -1.75 -13.40
CA LEU A 160 -5.69 -2.48 -12.69
C LEU A 160 -6.20 -1.81 -11.41
N PRO A 161 -5.39 -1.16 -10.54
CA PRO A 161 -5.86 -0.53 -9.31
C PRO A 161 -6.99 0.48 -9.50
N MET A 162 -7.08 1.13 -10.66
CA MET A 162 -8.22 2.00 -10.98
C MET A 162 -9.55 1.22 -10.90
N PHE A 163 -9.60 0.02 -11.47
CA PHE A 163 -10.78 -0.82 -11.45
C PHE A 163 -10.92 -1.60 -10.14
N LEU A 164 -9.81 -2.14 -9.63
CA LEU A 164 -9.79 -3.08 -8.52
C LEU A 164 -9.81 -2.42 -7.13
N MET A 165 -9.45 -1.14 -7.03
CA MET A 165 -9.39 -0.42 -5.75
C MET A 165 -10.19 0.87 -5.77
N VAL A 166 -10.05 1.71 -6.81
CA VAL A 166 -10.74 3.03 -6.83
C VAL A 166 -12.25 2.84 -6.96
N PHE A 167 -12.73 2.05 -7.93
CA PHE A 167 -14.18 1.81 -8.07
C PHE A 167 -14.81 1.12 -6.85
N PRO A 168 -14.26 0.01 -6.30
CA PRO A 168 -14.72 -0.52 -5.02
C PRO A 168 -14.68 0.53 -3.91
N GLY A 169 -13.60 1.31 -3.77
CA GLY A 169 -13.54 2.38 -2.77
C GLY A 169 -14.68 3.41 -2.91
N MET A 170 -15.04 3.78 -4.13
CA MET A 170 -16.20 4.66 -4.40
C MET A 170 -17.52 3.98 -4.06
N ILE A 171 -17.68 2.69 -4.38
CA ILE A 171 -18.87 1.90 -4.04
C ILE A 171 -19.03 1.76 -2.51
N SER A 172 -17.92 1.65 -1.78
CA SER A 172 -17.96 1.62 -0.30
C SER A 172 -18.61 2.87 0.27
N ARG A 173 -18.34 4.04 -0.32
CA ARG A 173 -19.00 5.29 0.06
C ARG A 173 -20.51 5.27 -0.22
N ILE A 174 -20.94 4.62 -1.30
CA ILE A 174 -22.37 4.47 -1.64
C ILE A 174 -23.09 3.60 -0.61
N LEU A 175 -22.49 2.47 -0.24
CA LEU A 175 -23.11 1.50 0.67
C LEU A 175 -23.02 1.91 2.14
N TYR A 176 -21.95 2.65 2.52
CA TYR A 176 -21.67 3.03 3.91
C TYR A 176 -21.34 4.53 4.04
N PRO A 177 -22.26 5.45 3.66
CA PRO A 177 -21.99 6.88 3.66
C PRO A 177 -21.70 7.43 5.07
N ASP A 178 -22.46 7.02 6.09
CA ASP A 178 -22.30 7.48 7.47
C ASP A 178 -20.96 7.09 8.09
N VAL A 179 -20.37 5.99 7.62
CA VAL A 179 -19.10 5.46 8.14
C VAL A 179 -17.93 6.00 7.34
N VAL A 180 -17.97 5.88 6.00
CA VAL A 180 -16.82 6.20 5.13
C VAL A 180 -16.72 7.68 4.81
N ALA A 181 -17.86 8.36 4.65
CA ALA A 181 -17.93 9.80 4.39
C ALA A 181 -18.27 10.62 5.65
N CYS A 182 -18.03 10.05 6.84
CA CYS A 182 -18.19 10.78 8.09
C CYS A 182 -17.36 12.07 8.06
N VAL A 183 -17.96 13.15 8.55
CA VAL A 183 -17.34 14.48 8.67
C VAL A 183 -17.30 14.97 10.12
N VAL A 184 -18.18 14.45 10.97
CA VAL A 184 -18.25 14.81 12.37
C VAL A 184 -17.12 14.11 13.14
N PRO A 185 -16.20 14.83 13.79
CA PRO A 185 -15.04 14.23 14.45
C PRO A 185 -15.39 13.17 15.50
N GLU A 186 -16.46 13.39 16.28
CA GLU A 186 -16.90 12.43 17.31
C GLU A 186 -17.40 11.11 16.72
N GLU A 187 -18.12 11.19 15.60
CA GLU A 187 -18.65 10.03 14.89
C GLU A 187 -17.54 9.28 14.16
N CYS A 188 -16.65 10.00 13.47
CA CYS A 188 -15.48 9.40 12.85
C CYS A 188 -14.56 8.72 13.86
N MET A 189 -14.36 9.33 15.05
CA MET A 189 -13.58 8.71 16.12
C MET A 189 -14.21 7.40 16.61
N LYS A 190 -15.54 7.32 16.67
CA LYS A 190 -16.26 6.09 17.05
C LYS A 190 -16.11 4.99 15.99
N HIS A 191 -16.11 5.35 14.72
CA HIS A 191 -16.08 4.38 13.62
C HIS A 191 -14.68 3.92 13.24
N CYS A 192 -13.70 4.80 13.14
CA CYS A 192 -12.35 4.44 12.66
C CYS A 192 -11.21 4.93 13.56
N GLY A 193 -11.50 5.56 14.70
CA GLY A 193 -10.47 6.08 15.60
C GLY A 193 -9.67 7.25 15.02
N ALA A 194 -10.18 7.93 13.99
CA ALA A 194 -9.56 9.10 13.38
C ALA A 194 -10.56 10.26 13.30
N SER A 195 -10.13 11.45 13.70
CA SER A 195 -10.97 12.67 13.69
C SER A 195 -11.07 13.35 12.33
N VAL A 196 -10.21 12.97 11.38
CA VAL A 196 -10.05 13.61 10.06
C VAL A 196 -10.80 12.91 8.92
N GLY A 197 -11.55 11.85 9.23
CA GLY A 197 -12.33 11.07 8.27
C GLY A 197 -11.88 9.61 8.15
N CYS A 198 -12.80 8.76 7.70
CA CYS A 198 -12.66 7.30 7.71
C CYS A 198 -12.51 6.71 6.29
N THR A 199 -11.94 7.44 5.34
CA THR A 199 -11.79 6.96 3.95
C THR A 199 -10.88 5.74 3.83
N ASN A 200 -9.92 5.57 4.75
CA ASN A 200 -8.99 4.43 4.75
C ASN A 200 -9.66 3.08 5.05
N ILE A 201 -10.83 3.07 5.70
CA ILE A 201 -11.58 1.83 5.99
C ILE A 201 -12.50 1.41 4.85
N ALA A 202 -12.64 2.21 3.79
CA ALA A 202 -13.56 1.95 2.68
C ALA A 202 -13.37 0.55 2.06
N TYR A 203 -12.14 0.22 1.69
CA TYR A 203 -11.84 -1.07 1.07
C TYR A 203 -11.97 -2.25 2.06
N PRO A 204 -11.38 -2.19 3.28
CA PRO A 204 -11.62 -3.19 4.32
C PRO A 204 -13.09 -3.44 4.63
N LYS A 205 -13.89 -2.37 4.72
CA LYS A 205 -15.32 -2.46 5.06
C LYS A 205 -16.09 -3.27 4.02
N LEU A 206 -15.82 -3.05 2.74
CA LEU A 206 -16.40 -3.88 1.66
C LEU A 206 -15.98 -5.33 1.74
N VAL A 207 -14.71 -5.60 2.04
CA VAL A 207 -14.20 -6.97 2.20
C VAL A 207 -14.94 -7.70 3.32
N LEU A 208 -15.16 -7.01 4.45
CA LEU A 208 -15.82 -7.59 5.62
C LEU A 208 -17.31 -7.86 5.37
N ASP A 209 -18.00 -6.96 4.68
CA ASP A 209 -19.46 -7.01 4.58
C ASP A 209 -19.97 -7.70 3.31
N LEU A 210 -19.24 -7.64 2.19
CA LEU A 210 -19.69 -8.22 0.91
C LEU A 210 -19.12 -9.62 0.62
N MET A 211 -17.96 -9.97 1.15
CA MET A 211 -17.37 -11.27 0.81
C MET A 211 -17.94 -12.42 1.64
N PRO A 212 -18.17 -13.59 1.02
CA PRO A 212 -18.61 -14.77 1.75
C PRO A 212 -17.54 -15.28 2.72
N ASN A 213 -18.01 -16.06 3.70
CA ASN A 213 -17.15 -16.78 4.64
C ASN A 213 -16.12 -17.63 3.88
N GLY A 214 -14.87 -17.64 4.35
CA GLY A 214 -13.75 -18.23 3.63
C GLY A 214 -13.01 -17.21 2.77
N LEU A 215 -13.66 -16.63 1.74
CA LEU A 215 -13.01 -15.62 0.89
C LEU A 215 -12.67 -14.35 1.67
N ARG A 216 -13.58 -13.92 2.56
CA ARG A 216 -13.32 -12.84 3.52
C ARG A 216 -12.06 -13.12 4.34
N GLY A 217 -11.96 -14.30 4.94
CA GLY A 217 -10.80 -14.68 5.76
C GLY A 217 -9.49 -14.73 4.96
N LEU A 218 -9.54 -15.25 3.73
CA LEU A 218 -8.41 -15.27 2.81
C LEU A 218 -7.95 -13.84 2.49
N MET A 219 -8.88 -12.95 2.14
CA MET A 219 -8.56 -11.56 1.80
C MET A 219 -8.00 -10.79 2.99
N LEU A 220 -8.58 -10.96 4.18
CA LEU A 220 -8.05 -10.33 5.40
C LEU A 220 -6.63 -10.81 5.71
N SER A 221 -6.36 -12.11 5.54
CA SER A 221 -5.03 -12.68 5.77
C SER A 221 -4.00 -12.12 4.79
N VAL A 222 -4.38 -11.98 3.53
CA VAL A 222 -3.50 -11.46 2.47
C VAL A 222 -3.25 -9.97 2.63
N MET A 223 -4.25 -9.19 3.07
CA MET A 223 -4.08 -7.78 3.42
C MET A 223 -3.16 -7.61 4.63
N MET A 224 -3.24 -8.50 5.63
CA MET A 224 -2.28 -8.51 6.74
C MET A 224 -0.87 -8.83 6.24
N ALA A 225 -0.72 -9.86 5.40
CA ALA A 225 0.56 -10.23 4.80
C ALA A 225 1.16 -9.08 3.97
N SER A 226 0.34 -8.28 3.29
CA SER A 226 0.81 -7.15 2.47
C SER A 226 1.41 -6.01 3.29
N LEU A 227 0.86 -5.78 4.48
CA LEU A 227 1.41 -4.83 5.44
C LEU A 227 2.76 -5.31 5.97
N MET A 228 2.86 -6.60 6.32
CA MET A 228 4.13 -7.19 6.76
C MET A 228 5.20 -7.07 5.67
N SER A 229 4.85 -7.42 4.42
CA SER A 229 5.72 -7.34 3.25
C SER A 229 6.25 -5.92 3.01
N SER A 230 5.37 -4.92 3.07
CA SER A 230 5.76 -3.51 2.90
C SER A 230 6.75 -3.08 3.98
N LEU A 231 6.50 -3.45 5.24
CA LEU A 231 7.40 -3.13 6.35
C LEU A 231 8.73 -3.85 6.26
N THR A 232 8.72 -5.15 5.95
CA THR A 232 9.95 -5.91 5.70
C THR A 232 10.76 -5.28 4.57
N SER A 233 10.10 -4.80 3.50
CA SER A 233 10.78 -4.14 2.39
C SER A 233 11.40 -2.79 2.77
N ILE A 234 10.71 -1.98 3.58
CA ILE A 234 11.22 -0.71 4.10
C ILE A 234 12.41 -0.95 5.03
N PHE A 235 12.26 -1.88 5.99
CA PHE A 235 13.35 -2.26 6.88
C PHE A 235 14.50 -2.75 6.01
N ASN A 236 14.31 -3.84 5.25
CA ASN A 236 14.90 -4.16 3.93
C ASN A 236 16.00 -3.21 3.39
N SER A 237 15.48 -2.07 2.94
CA SER A 237 16.26 -1.07 2.23
C SER A 237 17.03 -0.16 3.18
N ALA A 238 16.55 0.08 4.40
CA ALA A 238 17.18 0.95 5.39
C ALA A 238 18.52 0.41 5.93
N SER A 239 18.65 -0.86 6.28
CA SER A 239 19.97 -1.45 6.63
C SER A 239 20.82 -1.73 5.42
N THR A 240 20.24 -2.00 4.24
CA THR A 240 21.06 -2.02 3.03
C THR A 240 21.76 -0.67 2.88
N LEU A 241 21.01 0.44 2.92
CA LEU A 241 21.57 1.80 2.89
C LEU A 241 22.58 2.03 4.04
N PHE A 242 22.27 1.63 5.26
CA PHE A 242 23.16 1.84 6.39
C PHE A 242 24.47 1.02 6.26
N THR A 243 24.38 -0.28 6.02
CA THR A 243 25.56 -1.14 5.91
C THR A 243 26.44 -0.76 4.74
N MET A 244 25.82 -0.38 3.62
CA MET A 244 26.51 -0.07 2.39
C MET A 244 27.09 1.31 2.32
N ASP A 245 26.32 2.32 2.71
CA ASP A 245 26.66 3.70 2.43
C ASP A 245 27.24 4.42 3.65
N ILE A 246 26.99 3.89 4.86
CA ILE A 246 27.49 4.44 6.12
C ILE A 246 28.58 3.53 6.70
N TYR A 247 28.27 2.25 6.94
CA TYR A 247 29.17 1.37 7.67
C TYR A 247 30.48 1.10 6.92
N THR A 248 30.45 0.92 5.59
CA THR A 248 31.68 0.80 4.78
C THR A 248 32.53 2.07 4.78
N LYS A 249 31.94 3.26 4.92
CA LYS A 249 32.69 4.53 5.01
C LYS A 249 33.35 4.70 6.37
N VAL A 250 32.67 4.28 7.43
CA VAL A 250 33.20 4.32 8.80
C VAL A 250 34.26 3.24 9.03
N ARG A 251 34.11 2.06 8.40
CA ARG A 251 35.04 0.93 8.43
C ARG A 251 35.38 0.45 7.01
N PRO A 252 36.37 1.08 6.34
CA PRO A 252 36.75 0.80 4.94
C PRO A 252 37.21 -0.63 4.66
N CYS A 253 37.75 -1.31 5.68
CA CYS A 253 38.22 -2.70 5.60
C CYS A 253 37.39 -3.64 6.48
N ALA A 254 36.06 -3.46 6.52
CA ALA A 254 35.18 -4.38 7.21
C ALA A 254 35.23 -5.77 6.55
N LYS A 255 35.40 -6.83 7.35
CA LYS A 255 35.33 -8.20 6.84
C LYS A 255 33.88 -8.55 6.48
N GLU A 256 33.65 -9.44 5.51
CA GLU A 256 32.30 -9.88 5.11
C GLU A 256 31.45 -10.31 6.32
N ARG A 257 32.05 -10.98 7.31
CA ARG A 257 31.36 -11.40 8.54
C ARG A 257 30.92 -10.22 9.43
N GLU A 258 31.68 -9.13 9.45
CA GLU A 258 31.34 -7.91 10.22
C GLU A 258 30.25 -7.09 9.53
N LEU A 259 30.30 -6.99 8.19
CA LEU A 259 29.23 -6.40 7.38
C LEU A 259 27.93 -7.20 7.54
N MET A 260 28.02 -8.53 7.55
CA MET A 260 26.87 -9.37 7.83
C MET A 260 26.33 -9.13 9.25
N ILE A 261 27.17 -9.12 10.28
CA ILE A 261 26.73 -8.87 11.67
C ILE A 261 26.14 -7.46 11.84
N ALA A 262 26.72 -6.43 11.24
CA ALA A 262 26.18 -5.08 11.26
C ALA A 262 24.83 -4.99 10.53
N GLY A 263 24.70 -5.67 9.38
CA GLY A 263 23.42 -5.83 8.67
C GLY A 263 22.38 -6.58 9.48
N ARG A 264 22.81 -7.60 10.23
CA ARG A 264 21.98 -8.38 11.16
C ARG A 264 21.44 -7.54 12.31
N ILE A 265 22.30 -6.74 12.93
CA ILE A 265 21.93 -5.89 14.07
C ILE A 265 20.94 -4.78 13.67
N ILE A 266 21.02 -4.28 12.43
CA ILE A 266 20.23 -3.11 11.99
C ILE A 266 18.94 -3.52 11.27
N GLN A 267 18.84 -4.74 10.74
CA GLN A 267 17.64 -5.19 10.00
C GLN A 267 17.53 -6.70 9.84
N ASP A 268 18.64 -7.40 9.74
CA ASP A 268 18.73 -8.83 9.46
C ASP A 268 18.09 -9.29 8.14
N ASP A 269 18.75 -8.99 7.01
CA ASP A 269 18.62 -9.76 5.77
C ASP A 269 19.88 -9.75 4.86
N TYR A 270 20.08 -10.84 4.11
CA TYR A 270 21.25 -11.42 3.47
C TYR A 270 21.19 -11.32 1.92
N ARG A 271 22.37 -11.12 1.32
CA ARG A 271 22.73 -11.47 -0.08
C ARG A 271 22.37 -10.48 -1.21
N VAL A 272 22.98 -9.29 -1.20
CA VAL A 272 23.16 -8.49 -2.45
C VAL A 272 24.64 -8.17 -2.75
N TYR A 273 25.60 -8.73 -2.01
CA TYR A 273 27.01 -8.33 -2.13
C TYR A 273 27.91 -9.11 -3.08
N LEU A 274 27.41 -10.16 -3.75
CA LEU A 274 28.26 -10.98 -4.64
C LEU A 274 28.33 -10.49 -6.10
N ARG A 275 27.84 -9.29 -6.41
CA ARG A 275 27.92 -8.72 -7.78
C ARG A 275 28.57 -7.34 -7.89
N ASN A 276 29.38 -6.92 -6.91
CA ASN A 276 30.24 -5.73 -7.02
C ASN A 276 31.71 -6.04 -6.75
N ARG A 277 32.14 -7.26 -7.10
CA ARG A 277 33.53 -7.74 -6.95
C ARG A 277 34.56 -7.06 -7.90
N GLU A 278 34.19 -5.95 -8.54
CA GLU A 278 35.06 -5.22 -9.47
C GLU A 278 35.62 -3.90 -8.91
N LEU A 279 35.21 -3.45 -7.72
CA LEU A 279 35.68 -2.16 -7.15
C LEU A 279 36.75 -2.29 -6.05
N CYS A 280 37.16 -3.51 -5.68
CA CYS A 280 38.25 -3.76 -4.75
C CYS A 280 39.33 -4.69 -5.33
N GLN A 281 39.69 -4.51 -6.61
CA GLN A 281 41.03 -4.89 -7.05
C GLN A 281 41.94 -3.67 -6.97
N PRO A 282 43.14 -3.80 -6.37
CA PRO A 282 44.12 -2.74 -6.40
C PRO A 282 44.55 -2.49 -7.86
N LYS A 283 44.45 -1.23 -8.29
CA LYS A 283 45.44 -0.68 -9.22
C LYS A 283 46.51 0.02 -8.40
#